data_AF-A0A3B8TQD4-F1
#
_entry.id   AF-A0A3B8TQD4-F1
#
_cell.length_a   1.000
_cell.length_b   1.000
_cell.length_c   1.000
_cell.angle_alpha   90.00
_cell.angle_beta   90.00
_cell.angle_gamma   90.00
#
_symmetry.space_group_name_H-M   'P 1'
#
loop_
_entity.id
_entity.type
_entity.pdbx_description
1 polymer ?
#
loop_
_entity_poly.entity_id
_entity_poly.type
_entity_poly.pdbx_seq_one_letter_code
_entity_poly.pdbx_strand_id
1 'polypeptide(L)'
;MNIQQRIMVGLLCLLQCFFLSNCFAQNKVNKKAEAWYFEGIRSENMGMIEEALFCYTKAIKKQKTYILPWLAKANILYRIDSLQSAYDILKKAESCVKTSHVKLDYGLALYSFLLQDYDQAQEHVDKLFEAQHRWSSAFKYEASILQQSIYLADSLVRNPLSYELERLPASVNSSYDEYFPSLTVDGEQLFFTRLEPEEDGLGFWDEDLYSCSREDESWADAVALPSTINSKKNEGANSISTDGNELFYAAMYGQQGDMNIYRAEFANQQWNVPKPLSIAVNSGQWDSQPCLSADGTMLFFTSTRLGGLGNSDIYVARRDSNNVFTVVERLPFPLN
;
A
#
# COMPACT_ATOMS: atom_id res chain seq x y z
N MET A 1 -5.02 11.53 9.61
CA MET A 1 -4.67 10.13 9.88
C MET A 1 -3.24 9.92 9.39
N ASN A 2 -2.30 9.68 10.30
CA ASN A 2 -0.86 9.49 10.01
C ASN A 2 -0.65 8.28 9.06
N ILE A 3 0.39 8.29 8.22
CA ILE A 3 0.81 7.18 7.36
C ILE A 3 0.87 5.82 8.11
N GLN A 4 1.34 5.81 9.36
CA GLN A 4 1.29 4.63 10.25
C GLN A 4 -0.14 4.15 10.52
N GLN A 5 -1.09 5.07 10.70
CA GLN A 5 -2.51 4.73 10.89
C GLN A 5 -3.14 4.22 9.58
N ARG A 6 -2.65 4.60 8.39
CA ARG A 6 -3.12 4.09 7.09
C ARG A 6 -2.58 2.68 6.79
N ILE A 7 -1.31 2.42 7.07
CA ILE A 7 -0.69 1.08 6.99
C ILE A 7 -1.35 0.12 8.00
N MET A 8 -1.70 0.59 9.20
CA MET A 8 -2.45 -0.18 10.20
C MET A 8 -3.85 -0.60 9.74
N VAL A 9 -4.57 0.25 9.01
CA VAL A 9 -5.94 -0.04 8.54
C VAL A 9 -5.95 -1.14 7.46
N GLY A 10 -4.91 -1.19 6.61
CA GLY A 10 -4.75 -2.26 5.61
C GLY A 10 -4.52 -3.66 6.22
N LEU A 11 -3.67 -3.74 7.25
CA LEU A 11 -3.42 -4.99 8.00
C LEU A 11 -4.64 -5.44 8.84
N LEU A 12 -5.46 -4.50 9.32
CA LEU A 12 -6.68 -4.76 10.10
C LEU A 12 -7.81 -5.41 9.28
N CYS A 13 -7.96 -5.04 8.00
CA CYS A 13 -9.02 -5.60 7.13
C CYS A 13 -8.76 -7.06 6.74
N LEU A 14 -7.50 -7.51 6.71
CA LEU A 14 -7.14 -8.89 6.35
C LEU A 14 -7.35 -9.89 7.50
N LEU A 15 -7.29 -9.42 8.74
CA LEU A 15 -7.59 -10.23 9.94
C LEU A 15 -9.06 -10.69 9.96
N GLN A 16 -10.01 -9.98 9.35
CA GLN A 16 -11.43 -10.37 9.39
C GLN A 16 -11.81 -11.49 8.41
N CYS A 17 -11.06 -11.69 7.32
CA CYS A 17 -11.51 -12.56 6.21
C CYS A 17 -11.02 -14.02 6.25
N PHE A 18 -10.05 -14.39 7.10
CA PHE A 18 -9.41 -15.72 7.02
C PHE A 18 -9.61 -16.64 8.23
N PHE A 19 -10.57 -16.36 9.13
CA PHE A 19 -10.83 -17.21 10.29
C PHE A 19 -11.42 -18.60 10.00
N LEU A 20 -11.71 -18.93 8.73
CA LEU A 20 -12.27 -20.22 8.31
C LEU A 20 -11.25 -21.09 7.56
N SER A 21 -10.24 -21.60 8.26
CA SER A 21 -9.59 -22.84 7.81
C SER A 21 -9.06 -23.63 9.02
N ASN A 22 -9.53 -24.88 9.10
CA ASN A 22 -9.23 -25.84 10.15
C ASN A 22 -7.80 -26.35 10.00
N CYS A 23 -6.98 -26.21 11.04
CA CYS A 23 -5.79 -27.03 11.21
C CYS A 23 -5.92 -27.82 12.52
N PHE A 24 -5.93 -29.15 12.40
CA PHE A 24 -6.01 -30.07 13.52
C PHE A 24 -4.65 -30.19 14.21
N ALA A 25 -4.60 -29.62 15.41
CA ALA A 25 -4.25 -30.38 16.62
C ALA A 25 -5.21 -29.90 17.72
N GLN A 26 -6.52 -29.98 17.47
CA GLN A 26 -7.50 -29.48 18.42
C GLN A 26 -7.63 -30.44 19.59
N ASN A 27 -7.05 -30.03 20.73
CA ASN A 27 -7.70 -30.28 22.00
C ASN A 27 -9.17 -29.89 21.84
N LYS A 28 -10.07 -30.87 21.92
CA LYS A 28 -11.51 -30.72 21.74
C LYS A 28 -11.99 -29.44 22.44
N VAL A 29 -12.44 -28.46 21.66
CA VAL A 29 -12.89 -27.17 22.18
C VAL A 29 -14.14 -27.41 23.04
N ASN A 30 -14.19 -26.75 24.19
CA ASN A 30 -15.34 -26.82 25.09
C ASN A 30 -16.54 -26.15 24.41
N LYS A 31 -17.64 -26.89 24.22
CA LYS A 31 -18.87 -26.37 23.56
C LYS A 31 -19.40 -25.07 24.17
N LYS A 32 -19.27 -24.88 25.49
CA LYS A 32 -19.67 -23.62 26.14
C LYS A 32 -18.69 -22.49 25.84
N ALA A 33 -17.39 -22.78 25.75
CA ALA A 33 -16.40 -21.78 25.35
C ALA A 33 -16.64 -21.31 23.91
N GLU A 34 -16.90 -22.26 23.01
CA GLU A 34 -17.24 -22.00 21.61
C GLU A 34 -18.54 -21.19 21.47
N ALA A 35 -19.60 -21.53 22.21
CA ALA A 35 -20.84 -20.76 22.22
C ALA A 35 -20.62 -19.30 22.66
N TRP A 36 -19.86 -19.08 23.74
CA TRP A 36 -19.51 -17.72 24.19
C TRP A 36 -18.67 -16.97 23.15
N TYR A 37 -17.78 -17.65 22.43
CA TYR A 37 -16.99 -17.03 21.37
C TYR A 37 -17.87 -16.56 20.20
N PHE A 38 -18.77 -17.40 19.71
CA PHE A 38 -19.69 -17.02 18.64
C PHE A 38 -20.67 -15.92 19.05
N GLU A 39 -21.14 -15.92 20.30
CA GLU A 39 -21.94 -14.81 20.81
C GLU A 39 -21.14 -13.50 20.82
N GLY A 40 -19.86 -13.55 21.20
CA GLY A 40 -18.99 -12.38 21.15
C GLY A 40 -18.81 -11.83 19.73
N ILE A 41 -18.63 -12.70 18.72
CA ILE A 41 -18.59 -12.29 17.30
C ILE A 41 -19.90 -11.61 16.90
N ARG A 42 -21.04 -12.16 17.33
CA ARG A 42 -22.35 -11.58 17.02
C ARG A 42 -22.50 -10.18 17.61
N SER A 43 -22.13 -10.00 18.88
CA SER A 43 -22.16 -8.70 19.55
C SER A 43 -21.22 -7.70 18.88
N GLU A 44 -20.02 -8.12 18.46
CA GLU A 44 -19.07 -7.25 17.75
C GLU A 44 -19.66 -6.78 16.40
N ASN A 45 -20.27 -7.67 15.63
CA ASN A 45 -20.94 -7.33 14.37
C ASN A 45 -22.12 -6.37 14.55
N MET A 46 -22.72 -6.33 15.74
CA MET A 46 -23.77 -5.38 16.11
C MET A 46 -23.23 -4.07 16.68
N GLY A 47 -21.90 -3.90 16.76
CA GLY A 47 -21.25 -2.74 17.38
C GLY A 47 -21.29 -2.73 18.90
N MET A 48 -21.71 -3.82 19.54
CA MET A 48 -21.84 -3.94 21.01
C MET A 48 -20.50 -4.39 21.62
N ILE A 49 -19.53 -3.47 21.67
CA ILE A 49 -18.14 -3.78 22.02
C ILE A 49 -17.97 -4.32 23.45
N GLU A 50 -18.66 -3.73 24.44
CA GLU A 50 -18.56 -4.18 25.84
C GLU A 50 -19.09 -5.62 26.01
N GLU A 51 -20.19 -5.94 25.33
CA GLU A 51 -20.81 -7.26 25.37
C GLU A 51 -19.94 -8.31 24.65
N ALA A 52 -19.32 -7.94 23.52
CA ALA A 52 -18.35 -8.78 22.83
C ALA A 52 -17.16 -9.14 23.76
N LEU A 53 -16.56 -8.13 24.42
CA LEU A 53 -15.48 -8.35 25.38
C LEU A 53 -15.88 -9.23 26.57
N PHE A 54 -17.11 -9.06 27.06
CA PHE A 54 -17.68 -9.91 28.11
C PHE A 54 -17.78 -11.37 27.63
N CYS A 55 -18.35 -11.60 26.46
CA CYS A 55 -18.50 -12.92 25.85
C CYS A 55 -17.14 -13.61 25.62
N TYR A 56 -16.16 -12.91 25.05
CA TYR A 56 -14.80 -13.46 24.89
C TYR A 56 -14.15 -13.80 26.23
N THR A 57 -14.34 -12.96 27.25
CA THR A 57 -13.82 -13.24 28.59
C THR A 57 -14.47 -14.50 29.20
N LYS A 58 -15.77 -14.74 28.95
CA LYS A 58 -16.45 -15.98 29.36
C LYS A 58 -15.90 -17.19 28.60
N ALA A 59 -15.66 -17.07 27.29
CA ALA A 59 -15.07 -18.13 26.47
C ALA A 59 -13.68 -18.55 27.00
N ILE A 60 -12.80 -17.55 27.23
CA ILE A 60 -11.47 -17.74 27.81
C ILE A 60 -11.53 -18.45 29.16
N LYS A 61 -12.44 -18.02 30.05
CA LYS A 61 -12.60 -18.64 31.37
C LYS A 61 -13.04 -20.10 31.29
N LYS A 62 -13.81 -20.47 30.26
CA LYS A 62 -14.23 -21.87 30.04
C LYS A 62 -13.11 -22.75 29.51
N GLN A 63 -12.21 -22.20 28.69
CA GLN A 63 -11.04 -22.90 28.19
C GLN A 63 -9.93 -21.91 27.84
N LYS A 64 -8.92 -21.79 28.72
CA LYS A 64 -7.81 -20.85 28.52
C LYS A 64 -6.96 -21.16 27.28
N THR A 65 -6.88 -22.43 26.89
CA THR A 65 -6.14 -22.87 25.70
C THR A 65 -6.89 -22.61 24.39
N TYR A 66 -8.13 -22.09 24.43
CA TYR A 66 -8.87 -21.75 23.23
C TYR A 66 -8.45 -20.35 22.77
N ILE A 67 -7.60 -20.30 21.75
CA ILE A 67 -6.89 -19.08 21.35
C ILE A 67 -7.78 -18.03 20.67
N LEU A 68 -8.81 -18.43 19.93
CA LEU A 68 -9.60 -17.49 19.11
C LEU A 68 -10.24 -16.34 19.92
N PRO A 69 -10.85 -16.57 21.10
CA PRO A 69 -11.33 -15.48 21.97
C PRO A 69 -10.24 -14.51 22.44
N TRP A 70 -9.00 -14.97 22.65
CA TRP A 70 -7.89 -14.10 23.04
C TRP A 70 -7.52 -13.14 21.90
N LEU A 71 -7.44 -13.66 20.67
CA LEU A 71 -7.17 -12.88 19.47
C LEU A 71 -8.28 -11.85 19.21
N ALA A 72 -9.54 -12.27 19.27
CA ALA A 72 -10.67 -11.34 19.11
C ALA A 72 -10.67 -10.24 20.17
N LYS A 73 -10.38 -10.60 21.43
CA LYS A 73 -10.23 -9.64 22.53
C LYS A 73 -9.06 -8.67 22.31
N ALA A 74 -7.91 -9.15 21.85
CA ALA A 74 -6.75 -8.31 21.55
C ALA A 74 -7.06 -7.31 20.43
N ASN A 75 -7.73 -7.75 19.35
CA ASN A 75 -8.13 -6.87 18.25
C ASN A 75 -9.07 -5.75 18.70
N ILE A 76 -10.02 -6.04 19.61
CA ILE A 76 -10.88 -5.01 20.18
C ILE A 76 -10.05 -4.04 21.03
N LEU A 77 -9.20 -4.52 21.93
CA LEU A 77 -8.39 -3.65 22.82
C LEU A 77 -7.46 -2.74 22.04
N TYR A 78 -6.88 -3.24 20.96
CA TYR A 78 -6.07 -2.42 20.05
C TYR A 78 -6.87 -1.23 19.48
N ARG A 79 -8.15 -1.44 19.15
CA ARG A 79 -9.02 -0.39 18.59
C ARG A 79 -9.51 0.63 19.62
N ILE A 80 -9.75 0.21 20.85
CA ILE A 80 -10.48 1.03 21.85
C ILE A 80 -9.63 1.48 23.04
N ASP A 81 -8.45 0.89 23.24
CA ASP A 81 -7.63 1.11 24.43
C ASP A 81 -6.19 1.43 24.03
N SER A 82 -5.35 0.41 23.81
CA SER A 82 -3.98 0.63 23.38
C SER A 82 -3.39 -0.60 22.68
N LEU A 83 -2.35 -0.35 21.90
CA LEU A 83 -1.52 -1.39 21.29
C LEU A 83 -0.89 -2.31 22.36
N GLN A 84 -0.42 -1.73 23.48
CA GLN A 84 0.16 -2.49 24.59
C GLN A 84 -0.87 -3.44 25.22
N SER A 85 -2.10 -2.98 25.44
CA SER A 85 -3.17 -3.81 26.00
C SER A 85 -3.50 -5.03 25.13
N ALA A 86 -3.44 -4.87 23.81
CA ALA A 86 -3.63 -5.98 22.87
C ALA A 86 -2.50 -7.02 23.00
N TYR A 87 -1.25 -6.57 23.03
CA TYR A 87 -0.08 -7.41 23.22
C TYR A 87 -0.13 -8.17 24.55
N ASP A 88 -0.44 -7.48 25.65
CA ASP A 88 -0.51 -8.06 27.00
C ASP A 88 -1.56 -9.19 27.10
N ILE A 89 -2.69 -9.05 26.39
CA ILE A 89 -3.70 -10.11 26.30
C ILE A 89 -3.18 -11.33 25.56
N LEU A 90 -2.42 -11.17 24.49
CA LEU A 90 -1.82 -12.31 23.78
C LEU A 90 -0.68 -12.95 24.56
N LYS A 91 0.15 -12.19 25.28
CA LYS A 91 1.16 -12.77 26.19
C LYS A 91 0.52 -13.59 27.31
N LYS A 92 -0.64 -13.16 27.83
CA LYS A 92 -1.44 -13.98 28.75
C LYS A 92 -1.93 -15.27 28.08
N ALA A 93 -2.36 -15.22 26.82
CA ALA A 93 -2.76 -16.39 26.05
C ALA A 93 -1.59 -17.37 25.84
N GLU A 94 -0.39 -16.85 25.54
CA GLU A 94 0.84 -17.63 25.38
C GLU A 94 1.17 -18.44 26.64
N SER A 95 1.09 -17.80 27.82
CA SER A 95 1.30 -18.49 29.10
C SER A 95 0.32 -19.64 29.39
N CYS A 96 -0.81 -19.69 28.66
CA CYS A 96 -1.84 -20.71 28.81
C CYS A 96 -1.66 -21.91 27.89
N VAL A 97 -0.79 -21.84 26.87
CA VAL A 97 -0.53 -22.93 25.91
C VAL A 97 0.84 -23.56 26.14
N LYS A 98 0.94 -24.87 25.88
CA LYS A 98 2.19 -25.64 26.05
C LYS A 98 3.03 -25.73 24.78
N THR A 99 2.40 -25.50 23.64
CA THR A 99 2.99 -25.63 22.30
C THR A 99 2.64 -24.39 21.50
N SER A 100 3.50 -24.05 20.56
CA SER A 100 3.25 -22.99 19.58
C SER A 100 1.88 -23.14 18.92
N HIS A 101 1.26 -22.00 18.64
CA HIS A 101 -0.03 -21.97 17.96
C HIS A 101 0.02 -20.88 16.90
N VAL A 102 0.02 -21.30 15.63
CA VAL A 102 0.10 -20.45 14.42
C VAL A 102 -0.52 -19.06 14.57
N LYS A 103 -1.81 -18.99 14.91
CA LYS A 103 -2.52 -17.69 14.99
C LYS A 103 -2.08 -16.81 16.17
N LEU A 104 -1.61 -17.44 17.25
CA LEU A 104 -1.10 -16.72 18.41
C LEU A 104 0.30 -16.17 18.12
N ASP A 105 1.17 -17.01 17.56
CA ASP A 105 2.53 -16.61 17.19
C ASP A 105 2.50 -15.47 16.16
N TYR A 106 1.63 -15.56 15.14
CA TYR A 106 1.40 -14.47 14.20
C TYR A 106 0.91 -13.18 14.90
N GLY A 107 -0.08 -13.28 15.79
CA GLY A 107 -0.59 -12.12 16.53
C GLY A 107 0.48 -11.47 17.42
N LEU A 108 1.29 -12.28 18.12
CA LEU A 108 2.38 -11.78 18.95
C LEU A 108 3.49 -11.15 18.11
N ALA A 109 3.85 -11.73 16.98
CA ALA A 109 4.80 -11.13 16.04
C ALA A 109 4.31 -9.77 15.53
N LEU A 110 3.05 -9.69 15.09
CA LEU A 110 2.44 -8.47 14.58
C LEU A 110 2.38 -7.37 15.63
N TYR A 111 1.87 -7.66 16.84
CA TYR A 111 1.76 -6.65 17.87
C TYR A 111 3.12 -6.22 18.43
N SER A 112 4.11 -7.12 18.49
CA SER A 112 5.50 -6.74 18.85
C SER A 112 6.11 -5.83 17.79
N PHE A 113 5.92 -6.14 16.50
CA PHE A 113 6.37 -5.30 15.39
C PHE A 113 5.77 -3.89 15.45
N LEU A 114 4.46 -3.79 15.69
CA LEU A 114 3.78 -2.50 15.84
C LEU A 114 4.27 -1.72 17.07
N LEU A 115 4.67 -2.41 18.14
CA LEU A 115 5.29 -1.82 19.33
C LEU A 115 6.76 -1.43 19.10
N GLN A 116 7.32 -1.74 17.93
CA GLN A 116 8.74 -1.58 17.60
C GLN A 116 9.66 -2.43 18.50
N ASP A 117 9.11 -3.48 19.11
CA ASP A 117 9.86 -4.52 19.81
C ASP A 117 10.26 -5.60 18.80
N TYR A 118 11.32 -5.31 18.04
CA TYR A 118 11.74 -6.15 16.92
C TYR A 118 12.34 -7.48 17.37
N ASP A 119 12.95 -7.54 18.56
CA ASP A 119 13.47 -8.79 19.13
C ASP A 119 12.33 -9.78 19.39
N GLN A 120 11.25 -9.33 20.05
CA GLN A 120 10.07 -10.17 20.29
C GLN A 120 9.34 -10.49 18.98
N ALA A 121 9.26 -9.54 18.05
CA ALA A 121 8.63 -9.77 16.76
C ALA A 121 9.34 -10.88 15.97
N GLN A 122 10.68 -10.84 15.96
CA GLN A 122 11.52 -11.83 15.30
C GLN A 122 11.39 -13.21 15.97
N GLU A 123 11.43 -13.28 17.31
CA GLU A 123 11.25 -14.55 18.04
C GLU A 123 9.92 -15.24 17.65
N HIS A 124 8.82 -14.49 17.61
CA HIS A 124 7.51 -15.04 17.32
C HIS A 124 7.32 -15.40 15.84
N VAL A 125 7.89 -14.62 14.91
CA VAL A 125 7.81 -14.95 13.48
C VAL A 125 8.69 -16.16 13.16
N ASP A 126 9.85 -16.34 13.80
CA ASP A 126 10.67 -17.52 13.58
C ASP A 126 9.99 -18.79 14.07
N LYS A 127 9.37 -18.76 15.27
CA LYS A 127 8.52 -19.87 15.76
C LYS A 127 7.42 -20.25 14.77
N LEU A 128 6.78 -19.25 14.14
CA LEU A 128 5.72 -19.45 13.15
C LEU A 128 6.22 -20.23 11.92
N PHE A 129 7.47 -19.98 11.47
CA PHE A 129 8.05 -20.61 10.29
C PHE A 129 8.81 -21.93 10.57
N GLU A 130 9.34 -22.12 11.79
CA GLU A 130 10.00 -23.37 12.20
C GLU A 130 9.03 -24.52 12.38
N ALA A 131 7.81 -24.22 12.84
CA ALA A 131 6.82 -25.24 13.09
C ALA A 131 6.22 -25.75 11.77
N GLN A 132 6.27 -27.07 11.57
CA GLN A 132 5.68 -27.75 10.40
C GLN A 132 4.16 -27.64 10.42
N HIS A 133 3.59 -26.55 9.93
CA HIS A 133 2.15 -26.40 9.81
C HIS A 133 1.67 -26.46 8.36
N ARG A 134 0.42 -26.86 8.20
CA ARG A 134 -0.30 -26.72 6.93
C ARG A 134 -0.91 -25.33 6.86
N TRP A 135 -0.36 -24.49 6.00
CA TRP A 135 -0.84 -23.12 5.77
C TRP A 135 -1.79 -23.09 4.57
N SER A 136 -2.75 -22.18 4.58
CA SER A 136 -3.32 -21.72 3.31
C SER A 136 -2.26 -20.91 2.58
N SER A 137 -2.29 -20.89 1.25
CA SER A 137 -1.37 -20.06 0.46
C SER A 137 -1.47 -18.58 0.85
N ALA A 138 -2.69 -18.10 1.14
CA ALA A 138 -2.94 -16.73 1.59
C ALA A 138 -2.25 -16.42 2.94
N PHE A 139 -2.40 -17.30 3.94
CA PHE A 139 -1.78 -17.08 5.25
C PHE A 139 -0.26 -17.21 5.21
N LYS A 140 0.27 -18.18 4.45
CA LYS A 140 1.72 -18.31 4.20
C LYS A 140 2.30 -16.99 3.71
N TYR A 141 1.58 -16.41 2.77
CA TYR A 141 1.98 -15.20 2.12
C TYR A 141 1.96 -14.01 3.07
N GLU A 142 0.87 -13.81 3.80
CA GLU A 142 0.74 -12.79 4.85
C GLU A 142 1.85 -12.88 5.91
N ALA A 143 2.12 -14.08 6.42
CA ALA A 143 3.19 -14.32 7.38
C ALA A 143 4.59 -13.96 6.81
N SER A 144 4.80 -14.19 5.50
CA SER A 144 6.08 -13.87 4.84
C SER A 144 6.27 -12.36 4.74
N ILE A 145 5.20 -11.59 4.49
CA ILE A 145 5.26 -10.13 4.46
C ILE A 145 5.56 -9.55 5.83
N LEU A 146 4.94 -10.09 6.88
CA LEU A 146 5.25 -9.71 8.25
C LEU A 146 6.73 -9.99 8.56
N GLN A 147 7.26 -11.17 8.22
CA GLN A 147 8.67 -11.51 8.43
C GLN A 147 9.62 -10.52 7.73
N GLN A 148 9.37 -10.23 6.45
CA GLN A 148 10.21 -9.28 5.70
C GLN A 148 10.11 -7.85 6.24
N SER A 149 8.92 -7.46 6.71
CA SER A 149 8.70 -6.14 7.33
C SER A 149 9.45 -6.01 8.65
N ILE A 150 9.42 -7.06 9.50
CA ILE A 150 10.19 -7.12 10.75
C ILE A 150 11.68 -7.00 10.45
N TYR A 151 12.20 -7.83 9.53
CA TYR A 151 13.61 -7.83 9.15
C TYR A 151 14.08 -6.46 8.63
N LEU A 152 13.33 -5.86 7.70
CA LEU A 152 13.67 -4.56 7.14
C LEU A 152 13.65 -3.45 8.20
N ALA A 153 12.59 -3.41 9.02
CA ALA A 153 12.46 -2.38 10.06
C ALA A 153 13.54 -2.51 11.13
N ASP A 154 13.81 -3.72 11.62
CA ASP A 154 14.88 -3.97 12.59
C ASP A 154 16.25 -3.54 12.02
N SER A 155 16.52 -3.92 10.77
CA SER A 155 17.75 -3.55 10.07
C SER A 155 17.91 -2.03 9.97
N LEU A 156 16.86 -1.31 9.55
CA LEU A 156 16.87 0.16 9.42
C LEU A 156 16.93 0.87 10.77
N VAL A 157 16.38 0.31 11.84
CA VAL A 157 16.45 0.90 13.19
C VAL A 157 17.83 0.70 13.81
N ARG A 158 18.43 -0.49 13.64
CA ARG A 158 19.80 -0.77 14.12
C ARG A 158 20.88 -0.10 13.28
N ASN A 159 20.64 0.03 11.98
CA ASN A 159 21.54 0.64 11.02
C ASN A 159 20.78 1.70 10.21
N PRO A 160 20.49 2.86 10.83
CA PRO A 160 19.78 3.92 10.13
C PRO A 160 20.56 4.37 8.91
N LEU A 161 19.87 4.43 7.77
CA LEU A 161 20.41 5.04 6.57
C LEU A 161 20.65 6.53 6.87
N SER A 162 21.91 6.96 6.73
CA SER A 162 22.26 8.37 6.81
C SER A 162 22.12 8.98 5.43
N TYR A 163 21.23 9.94 5.30
CA TYR A 163 21.06 10.76 4.11
C TYR A 163 20.82 12.19 4.55
N GLU A 164 21.43 13.13 3.83
CA GLU A 164 21.15 14.56 4.00
C GLU A 164 19.99 14.91 3.08
N LEU A 165 18.88 15.36 3.66
CA LEU A 165 17.76 15.87 2.89
C LEU A 165 18.01 17.33 2.58
N GLU A 166 18.23 17.64 1.31
CA GLU A 166 18.31 19.00 0.82
C GLU A 166 16.98 19.43 0.21
N ARG A 167 16.50 20.61 0.60
CA ARG A 167 15.34 21.23 -0.04
C ARG A 167 15.77 21.78 -1.39
N LEU A 168 15.07 21.39 -2.46
CA LEU A 168 15.31 21.97 -3.78
C LEU A 168 15.15 23.50 -3.78
N PRO A 169 15.86 24.23 -4.65
CA PRO A 169 15.79 25.69 -4.73
C PRO A 169 14.40 26.19 -5.13
N ALA A 170 14.17 27.50 -4.96
CA ALA A 170 12.93 28.17 -5.34
C ALA A 170 12.69 28.20 -6.88
N SER A 171 13.71 27.87 -7.67
CA SER A 171 13.57 27.63 -9.11
C SER A 171 12.70 26.40 -9.41
N VAL A 172 12.64 25.44 -8.47
CA VAL A 172 11.76 24.25 -8.56
C VAL A 172 10.53 24.40 -7.67
N ASN A 173 10.75 24.72 -6.39
CA ASN A 173 9.69 24.83 -5.38
C ASN A 173 9.00 26.19 -5.45
N SER A 174 7.70 26.19 -5.76
CA SER A 174 6.89 27.42 -5.74
C SER A 174 6.16 27.61 -4.39
N SER A 175 5.17 28.49 -4.36
CA SER A 175 4.21 28.61 -3.25
C SER A 175 3.05 27.62 -3.35
N TYR A 176 2.98 26.84 -4.43
CA TYR A 176 1.96 25.84 -4.70
C TYR A 176 2.46 24.42 -4.36
N ASP A 177 1.60 23.42 -4.57
CA ASP A 177 1.95 22.03 -4.30
C ASP A 177 2.64 21.41 -5.53
N GLU A 178 3.90 20.99 -5.38
CA GLU A 178 4.60 20.15 -6.35
C GLU A 178 4.69 18.69 -5.88
N TYR A 179 4.39 17.75 -6.78
CA TYR A 179 4.40 16.31 -6.47
C TYR A 179 4.59 15.44 -7.73
N PHE A 180 4.72 14.13 -7.54
CA PHE A 180 5.06 13.14 -8.57
C PHE A 180 6.32 13.50 -9.40
N PRO A 181 7.50 13.68 -8.76
CA PRO A 181 8.74 13.92 -9.50
C PRO A 181 9.19 12.67 -10.26
N SER A 182 9.73 12.87 -11.46
CA SER A 182 10.40 11.86 -12.29
C SER A 182 11.66 12.44 -12.91
N LEU A 183 12.72 11.66 -12.99
CA LEU A 183 14.05 12.11 -13.38
C LEU A 183 14.56 11.27 -14.55
N THR A 184 15.22 11.90 -15.52
CA THR A 184 15.99 11.17 -16.55
C THR A 184 17.18 10.44 -15.92
N VAL A 185 17.69 9.41 -16.60
CA VAL A 185 18.75 8.55 -16.03
C VAL A 185 20.08 9.27 -15.80
N ASP A 186 20.35 10.29 -16.60
CA ASP A 186 21.50 11.19 -16.45
C ASP A 186 21.34 12.19 -15.30
N GLY A 187 20.13 12.34 -14.75
CA GLY A 187 19.82 13.29 -13.70
C GLY A 187 19.79 14.75 -14.17
N GLU A 188 19.71 14.99 -15.48
CA GLU A 188 19.75 16.34 -16.06
C GLU A 188 18.36 16.97 -16.21
N GLN A 189 17.29 16.18 -16.26
CA GLN A 189 15.92 16.68 -16.41
C GLN A 189 15.02 16.13 -15.31
N LEU A 190 14.32 17.03 -14.62
CA LEU A 190 13.31 16.72 -13.63
C LEU A 190 11.94 17.14 -14.16
N PHE A 191 11.00 16.21 -14.15
CA PHE A 191 9.59 16.41 -14.50
C PHE A 191 8.73 16.24 -13.25
N PHE A 192 7.71 17.05 -13.07
CA PHE A 192 6.82 16.96 -11.92
C PHE A 192 5.45 17.56 -12.22
N THR A 193 4.48 17.27 -11.36
CA THR A 193 3.15 17.89 -11.37
C THR A 193 3.15 19.08 -10.43
N ARG A 194 2.57 20.20 -10.86
CA ARG A 194 2.26 21.35 -9.99
C ARG A 194 0.75 21.59 -10.00
N LEU A 195 0.16 21.79 -8.83
CA LEU A 195 -1.24 22.14 -8.66
C LEU A 195 -1.37 23.65 -8.49
N GLU A 196 -1.88 24.35 -9.50
CA GLU A 196 -1.98 25.81 -9.50
C GLU A 196 -3.41 26.30 -9.74
N PRO A 197 -3.79 27.50 -9.26
CA PRO A 197 -5.12 28.03 -9.51
C PRO A 197 -5.32 28.30 -11.00
N GLU A 198 -6.50 27.96 -11.52
CA GLU A 198 -6.87 28.26 -12.91
C GLU A 198 -6.82 29.79 -13.17
N GLU A 199 -6.39 30.19 -14.37
CA GLU A 199 -6.25 31.60 -14.76
C GLU A 199 -7.59 32.37 -14.74
N ASP A 200 -8.73 31.67 -14.75
CA ASP A 200 -10.06 32.28 -14.79
C ASP A 200 -10.50 32.91 -13.46
N GLY A 201 -9.76 32.63 -12.37
CA GLY A 201 -10.00 33.18 -11.05
C GLY A 201 -11.29 32.69 -10.39
N LEU A 202 -11.92 31.62 -10.90
CA LEU A 202 -13.15 31.04 -10.33
C LEU A 202 -12.89 30.14 -9.11
N GLY A 203 -11.61 30.00 -8.71
CA GLY A 203 -11.20 29.20 -7.55
C GLY A 203 -11.07 27.71 -7.83
N PHE A 204 -11.06 27.32 -9.11
CA PHE A 204 -10.64 25.99 -9.54
C PHE A 204 -9.12 25.89 -9.57
N TRP A 205 -8.63 24.66 -9.54
CA TRP A 205 -7.20 24.34 -9.54
C TRP A 205 -6.96 23.34 -10.66
N ASP A 206 -5.86 23.54 -11.39
CA ASP A 206 -5.44 22.69 -12.48
C ASP A 206 -4.11 22.03 -12.12
N GLU A 207 -3.97 20.76 -12.51
CA GLU A 207 -2.69 20.07 -12.42
C GLU A 207 -2.00 20.19 -13.76
N ASP A 208 -0.79 20.73 -13.75
CA ASP A 208 0.02 20.86 -14.96
C ASP A 208 1.36 20.17 -14.78
N LEU A 209 1.91 19.68 -15.90
CA LEU A 209 3.25 19.12 -15.94
C LEU A 209 4.28 20.21 -16.15
N TYR A 210 5.33 20.17 -15.33
CA TYR A 210 6.46 21.08 -15.37
C TYR A 210 7.75 20.28 -15.58
N SER A 211 8.76 20.95 -16.13
CA SER A 211 10.12 20.43 -16.24
C SER A 211 11.16 21.49 -15.88
N CYS A 212 12.29 21.06 -15.31
CA CYS A 212 13.49 21.89 -15.20
C CYS A 212 14.74 21.07 -15.53
N SER A 213 15.74 21.78 -16.07
CA SER A 213 17.07 21.24 -16.30
C SER A 213 17.98 21.47 -15.10
N ARG A 214 18.89 20.54 -14.88
CA ARG A 214 20.00 20.73 -13.96
C ARG A 214 21.10 21.53 -14.66
N GLU A 215 21.49 22.66 -14.08
CA GLU A 215 22.59 23.51 -14.52
C GLU A 215 23.66 23.52 -13.43
N ASP A 216 24.80 22.87 -13.69
CA ASP A 216 25.87 22.63 -12.72
C ASP A 216 25.38 21.96 -11.41
N GLU A 217 25.51 22.64 -10.27
CA GLU A 217 25.05 22.17 -8.96
C GLU A 217 23.64 22.66 -8.59
N SER A 218 22.93 23.34 -9.50
CA SER A 218 21.59 23.89 -9.26
C SER A 218 20.57 23.43 -10.30
N TRP A 219 19.30 23.73 -10.03
CA TRP A 219 18.20 23.57 -10.98
C TRP A 219 17.84 24.90 -11.61
N ALA A 220 17.65 24.91 -12.93
CA ALA A 220 17.07 26.03 -13.65
C ALA A 220 15.59 26.23 -13.23
N ASP A 221 15.03 27.37 -13.60
CA ASP A 221 13.62 27.67 -13.34
C ASP A 221 12.72 26.62 -14.01
N ALA A 222 11.76 26.11 -13.24
CA ALA A 222 10.77 25.19 -13.75
C ALA A 222 9.83 25.86 -14.74
N VAL A 223 9.67 25.22 -15.89
CA VAL A 223 8.85 25.67 -17.00
C VAL A 223 7.72 24.68 -17.23
N ALA A 224 6.50 25.19 -17.38
CA ALA A 224 5.35 24.38 -17.77
C ALA A 224 5.62 23.70 -19.12
N LEU A 225 5.22 22.44 -19.26
CA LEU A 225 5.29 21.76 -20.55
C LEU A 225 4.41 22.47 -21.59
N PRO A 226 4.76 22.39 -22.88
CA PRO A 226 4.04 23.13 -23.92
C PRO A 226 2.58 22.71 -24.01
N SER A 227 1.74 23.54 -24.63
CA SER A 227 0.29 23.30 -24.81
C SER A 227 -0.07 22.09 -25.69
N THR A 228 0.94 21.38 -26.22
CA THR A 228 0.76 20.05 -26.83
C THR A 228 0.59 18.96 -25.76
N ILE A 229 1.09 19.22 -24.55
CA ILE A 229 0.98 18.39 -23.35
C ILE A 229 -0.01 19.01 -22.38
N ASN A 230 0.24 20.21 -21.85
CA ASN A 230 -0.70 20.83 -20.91
C ASN A 230 -1.91 21.40 -21.65
N SER A 231 -3.09 21.25 -21.06
CA SER A 231 -4.38 21.62 -21.64
C SER A 231 -5.10 22.62 -20.74
N LYS A 232 -6.43 22.53 -20.64
CA LYS A 232 -7.26 23.31 -19.70
C LYS A 232 -7.91 22.40 -18.66
N LYS A 233 -7.28 21.25 -18.44
CA LYS A 233 -7.76 20.14 -17.64
C LYS A 233 -6.52 19.51 -17.02
N ASN A 234 -6.72 18.73 -15.97
CA ASN A 234 -5.61 18.15 -15.24
C ASN A 234 -4.75 17.20 -16.08
N GLU A 235 -3.45 17.48 -16.09
CA GLU A 235 -2.35 16.63 -16.49
C GLU A 235 -1.38 16.41 -15.33
N GLY A 236 -1.16 15.16 -14.94
CA GLY A 236 -0.35 14.88 -13.77
C GLY A 236 0.19 13.46 -13.70
N ALA A 237 0.87 13.18 -12.59
CA ALA A 237 1.42 11.86 -12.26
C ALA A 237 2.25 11.28 -13.41
N ASN A 238 3.42 11.88 -13.65
CA ASN A 238 4.23 11.53 -14.80
C ASN A 238 5.26 10.43 -14.50
N SER A 239 5.75 9.81 -15.57
CA SER A 239 6.94 8.97 -15.61
C SER A 239 7.66 9.17 -16.93
N ILE A 240 8.88 9.72 -16.85
CA ILE A 240 9.77 9.87 -17.99
C ILE A 240 10.56 8.57 -18.22
N SER A 241 10.81 8.21 -19.47
CA SER A 241 11.74 7.13 -19.81
C SER A 241 13.18 7.50 -19.44
N THR A 242 14.01 6.46 -19.26
CA THR A 242 15.41 6.63 -18.89
C THR A 242 16.18 7.52 -19.86
N ASP A 243 15.90 7.42 -21.15
CA ASP A 243 16.48 8.21 -22.23
C ASP A 243 15.81 9.59 -22.45
N GLY A 244 14.79 9.94 -21.68
CA GLY A 244 14.08 11.22 -21.80
C GLY A 244 13.16 11.36 -23.00
N ASN A 245 13.00 10.32 -23.84
CA ASN A 245 12.28 10.42 -25.11
C ASN A 245 10.79 10.05 -25.03
N GLU A 246 10.35 9.38 -23.97
CA GLU A 246 8.96 8.98 -23.78
C GLU A 246 8.44 9.50 -22.44
N LEU A 247 7.38 10.30 -22.47
CA LEU A 247 6.69 10.76 -21.27
C LEU A 247 5.36 10.04 -21.16
N PHE A 248 5.16 9.33 -20.05
CA PHE A 248 3.88 8.73 -19.67
C PHE A 248 3.25 9.58 -18.57
N TYR A 249 1.97 9.90 -18.68
CA TYR A 249 1.28 10.72 -17.70
C TYR A 249 -0.22 10.49 -17.74
N ALA A 250 -0.90 10.86 -16.66
CA ALA A 250 -2.35 10.78 -16.56
C ALA A 250 -2.96 12.12 -17.01
N ALA A 251 -3.98 12.07 -17.86
CA ALA A 251 -4.66 13.26 -18.38
C ALA A 251 -6.14 13.03 -18.64
N MET A 252 -6.90 14.13 -18.76
CA MET A 252 -8.35 14.12 -19.01
C MET A 252 -8.75 14.65 -20.40
N TYR A 253 -8.05 14.29 -21.48
CA TYR A 253 -8.39 14.83 -22.81
C TYR A 253 -9.75 14.36 -23.39
N GLY A 254 -10.31 13.23 -22.93
CA GLY A 254 -11.56 12.64 -23.45
C GLY A 254 -12.88 13.25 -22.94
N GLN A 255 -14.01 12.63 -23.29
CA GLN A 255 -15.33 12.98 -22.74
C GLN A 255 -15.60 12.28 -21.41
N GLN A 256 -16.17 13.04 -20.46
CA GLN A 256 -16.67 12.67 -19.13
C GLN A 256 -15.74 11.81 -18.25
N GLY A 257 -14.97 12.49 -17.38
CA GLY A 257 -14.58 11.97 -16.06
C GLY A 257 -13.50 10.89 -15.98
N ASP A 258 -13.13 10.26 -17.09
CA ASP A 258 -12.15 9.17 -17.08
C ASP A 258 -10.71 9.70 -17.22
N MET A 259 -9.93 9.57 -16.14
CA MET A 259 -8.49 9.77 -16.16
C MET A 259 -7.84 8.63 -16.94
N ASN A 260 -7.08 8.95 -17.99
CA ASN A 260 -6.42 7.96 -18.83
C ASN A 260 -4.91 8.22 -18.88
N ILE A 261 -4.15 7.17 -19.15
CA ILE A 261 -2.71 7.26 -19.35
C ILE A 261 -2.40 7.54 -20.82
N TYR A 262 -1.61 8.58 -21.05
CA TYR A 262 -1.12 9.01 -22.35
C TYR A 262 0.39 8.82 -22.45
N ARG A 263 0.87 8.70 -23.69
CA ARG A 263 2.28 8.68 -24.05
C ARG A 263 2.56 9.81 -25.04
N ALA A 264 3.51 10.67 -24.70
CA ALA A 264 4.11 11.63 -25.61
C ALA A 264 5.54 11.20 -25.96
N GLU A 265 5.96 11.46 -27.19
CA GLU A 265 7.32 11.22 -27.66
C GLU A 265 8.02 12.57 -27.85
N PHE A 266 9.24 12.71 -27.35
CA PHE A 266 10.10 13.85 -27.62
C PHE A 266 10.92 13.57 -28.88
N ALA A 267 10.72 14.36 -29.93
CA ALA A 267 11.45 14.21 -31.19
C ALA A 267 11.61 15.58 -31.86
N ASN A 268 12.76 15.81 -32.51
CA ASN A 268 13.07 17.09 -33.17
C ASN A 268 12.93 18.31 -32.23
N GLN A 269 13.37 18.17 -30.98
CA GLN A 269 13.33 19.23 -29.94
C GLN A 269 11.92 19.67 -29.52
N GLN A 270 10.91 18.82 -29.72
CA GLN A 270 9.54 19.11 -29.34
C GLN A 270 8.81 17.84 -28.89
N TRP A 271 7.81 18.02 -28.02
CA TRP A 271 6.86 16.97 -27.68
C TRP A 271 5.85 16.78 -28.81
N ASN A 272 5.71 15.54 -29.28
CA ASN A 272 4.67 15.16 -30.22
C ASN A 272 3.30 15.13 -29.54
N VAL A 273 2.23 15.21 -30.34
CA VAL A 273 0.86 15.07 -29.86
C VAL A 273 0.71 13.75 -29.10
N PRO A 274 0.29 13.79 -27.82
CA PRO A 274 0.18 12.61 -26.99
C PRO A 274 -0.88 11.65 -27.53
N LYS A 275 -0.62 10.35 -27.37
CA LYS A 275 -1.56 9.30 -27.75
C LYS A 275 -2.02 8.54 -26.51
N PRO A 276 -3.31 8.23 -26.36
CA PRO A 276 -3.76 7.37 -25.28
C PRO A 276 -3.13 5.99 -25.43
N LEU A 277 -2.79 5.36 -24.32
CA LEU A 277 -2.41 3.95 -24.33
C LEU A 277 -3.59 3.06 -24.75
N SER A 278 -3.27 1.81 -25.08
CA SER A 278 -4.26 0.82 -25.53
C SER A 278 -5.36 0.60 -24.49
N ILE A 279 -6.51 0.08 -24.93
CA ILE A 279 -7.64 -0.26 -24.03
C ILE A 279 -7.29 -1.36 -23.01
N ALA A 280 -6.15 -2.05 -23.18
CA ALA A 280 -5.67 -2.97 -22.15
C ALA A 280 -5.23 -2.18 -20.91
N VAL A 281 -4.54 -1.05 -21.12
CA VAL A 281 -4.07 -0.15 -20.05
C VAL A 281 -5.16 0.83 -19.66
N ASN A 282 -5.81 1.51 -20.60
CA ASN A 282 -6.90 2.44 -20.33
C ASN A 282 -8.23 1.69 -20.29
N SER A 283 -8.78 1.50 -19.09
CA SER A 283 -9.94 0.64 -18.82
C SER A 283 -11.29 1.31 -19.04
N GLY A 284 -11.32 2.62 -19.32
CA GLY A 284 -12.53 3.44 -19.28
C GLY A 284 -13.05 3.64 -17.85
N GLN A 285 -12.17 3.50 -16.86
CA GLN A 285 -12.34 3.94 -15.48
C GLN A 285 -11.20 4.90 -15.14
N TRP A 286 -10.91 5.12 -13.86
CA TRP A 286 -9.76 5.93 -13.47
C TRP A 286 -8.49 5.09 -13.56
N ASP A 287 -7.62 5.40 -14.52
CA ASP A 287 -6.28 4.82 -14.71
C ASP A 287 -5.23 5.93 -14.61
N SER A 288 -4.28 5.82 -13.68
CA SER A 288 -3.35 6.92 -13.36
C SER A 288 -2.05 6.44 -12.73
N GLN A 289 -1.18 7.38 -12.39
CA GLN A 289 0.12 7.17 -11.74
C GLN A 289 0.99 6.14 -12.47
N PRO A 290 1.22 6.31 -13.80
CA PRO A 290 2.16 5.48 -14.53
C PRO A 290 3.55 5.54 -13.91
N CYS A 291 4.24 4.40 -13.93
CA CYS A 291 5.65 4.27 -13.57
C CYS A 291 6.28 3.28 -14.53
N LEU A 292 7.12 3.79 -15.43
CA LEU A 292 7.85 3.00 -16.40
C LEU A 292 9.06 2.34 -15.74
N SER A 293 9.22 1.03 -15.97
CA SER A 293 10.44 0.31 -15.59
C SER A 293 11.67 0.85 -16.33
N ALA A 294 12.85 0.73 -15.71
CA ALA A 294 14.09 1.29 -16.25
C ALA A 294 14.47 0.77 -17.66
N ASP A 295 14.08 -0.47 -17.99
CA ASP A 295 14.29 -1.07 -19.32
C ASP A 295 13.17 -0.76 -20.32
N GLY A 296 12.15 -0.01 -19.91
CA GLY A 296 11.00 0.37 -20.72
C GLY A 296 10.00 -0.76 -21.02
N THR A 297 10.23 -1.98 -20.52
CA THR A 297 9.44 -3.16 -20.92
C THR A 297 8.15 -3.34 -20.12
N MET A 298 8.09 -2.76 -18.92
CA MET A 298 6.95 -2.81 -18.02
C MET A 298 6.47 -1.41 -17.64
N LEU A 299 5.16 -1.22 -17.58
CA LEU A 299 4.51 -0.02 -17.07
C LEU A 299 3.64 -0.41 -15.89
N PHE A 300 3.99 0.08 -14.71
CA PHE A 300 3.16 -0.03 -13.51
C PHE A 300 2.20 1.15 -13.47
N PHE A 301 0.98 0.95 -12.98
CA PHE A 301 0.00 2.01 -12.87
C PHE A 301 -1.10 1.63 -11.86
N THR A 302 -1.87 2.61 -11.42
CA THR A 302 -3.02 2.41 -10.52
C THR A 302 -4.31 2.50 -11.30
N SER A 303 -5.31 1.69 -10.91
CA SER A 303 -6.57 1.61 -11.66
C SER A 303 -7.75 1.20 -10.79
N THR A 304 -8.91 1.82 -11.03
CA THR A 304 -10.20 1.46 -10.41
C THR A 304 -11.03 0.47 -11.25
N ARG A 305 -10.42 -0.17 -12.26
CA ARG A 305 -11.09 -1.16 -13.11
C ARG A 305 -11.80 -2.26 -12.33
N LEU A 306 -12.89 -2.75 -12.90
CA LEU A 306 -13.70 -3.82 -12.32
C LEU A 306 -12.89 -5.11 -12.11
N GLY A 307 -13.18 -5.82 -11.01
CA GLY A 307 -12.45 -7.03 -10.60
C GLY A 307 -11.28 -6.78 -9.65
N GLY A 308 -11.06 -5.51 -9.27
CA GLY A 308 -10.13 -5.10 -8.23
C GLY A 308 -10.46 -5.66 -6.83
N LEU A 309 -9.49 -5.63 -5.91
CA LEU A 309 -9.66 -6.01 -4.49
C LEU A 309 -9.90 -4.77 -3.62
N GLY A 310 -9.29 -3.63 -3.96
CA GLY A 310 -9.44 -2.35 -3.27
C GLY A 310 -10.17 -1.27 -4.08
N ASN A 311 -10.13 -0.03 -3.59
CA ASN A 311 -10.69 1.14 -4.29
C ASN A 311 -9.91 1.49 -5.56
N SER A 312 -8.58 1.27 -5.53
CA SER A 312 -7.67 1.39 -6.66
C SER A 312 -6.55 0.37 -6.42
N ASP A 313 -6.24 -0.42 -7.45
CA ASP A 313 -5.24 -1.48 -7.38
C ASP A 313 -4.03 -1.14 -8.28
N ILE A 314 -2.85 -1.65 -7.95
CA ILE A 314 -1.66 -1.57 -8.82
C ILE A 314 -1.69 -2.66 -9.89
N TYR A 315 -1.51 -2.27 -11.14
CA TYR A 315 -1.41 -3.15 -12.30
C TYR A 315 -0.05 -3.00 -12.96
N VAL A 316 0.38 -4.03 -13.68
CA VAL A 316 1.54 -4.00 -14.56
C VAL A 316 1.12 -4.35 -15.97
N ALA A 317 1.52 -3.53 -16.94
CA ALA A 317 1.39 -3.79 -18.35
C ALA A 317 2.75 -4.16 -18.97
N ARG A 318 2.81 -5.14 -19.87
CA ARG A 318 4.04 -5.49 -20.62
C ARG A 318 4.00 -4.95 -22.03
N ARG A 319 5.11 -4.35 -22.46
CA ARG A 319 5.37 -3.85 -23.82
C ARG A 319 5.69 -5.03 -24.74
N ASP A 320 5.02 -5.11 -25.89
CA ASP A 320 5.22 -6.15 -26.88
C ASP A 320 6.29 -5.77 -27.93
N SER A 321 6.51 -6.62 -28.93
CA SER A 321 7.49 -6.37 -30.01
C SER A 321 7.13 -5.18 -30.92
N ASN A 322 5.89 -4.67 -30.84
CA ASN A 322 5.42 -3.49 -31.57
C ASN A 322 5.43 -2.22 -30.70
N ASN A 323 6.08 -2.27 -29.53
CA ASN A 323 6.12 -1.19 -28.54
C ASN A 323 4.76 -0.80 -27.95
N VAL A 324 3.80 -1.74 -27.89
CA VAL A 324 2.48 -1.53 -27.32
C VAL A 324 2.35 -2.28 -25.98
N PHE A 325 1.84 -1.60 -24.96
CA PHE A 325 1.48 -2.22 -23.68
C PHE A 325 0.15 -2.98 -23.82
N THR A 326 0.17 -4.31 -23.65
CA THR A 326 -0.98 -5.18 -23.98
C THR A 326 -1.34 -6.21 -22.92
N VAL A 327 -0.36 -6.80 -22.23
CA VAL A 327 -0.62 -7.79 -21.17
C VAL A 327 -0.73 -7.07 -19.85
N VAL A 328 -1.94 -6.94 -19.30
CA VAL A 328 -2.19 -6.28 -18.03
C VAL A 328 -2.54 -7.28 -16.94
N GLU A 329 -1.75 -7.27 -15.88
CA GLU A 329 -1.89 -8.12 -14.71
C GLU A 329 -1.99 -7.26 -13.46
N ARG A 330 -2.94 -7.58 -12.58
CA ARG A 330 -2.94 -6.97 -11.26
C ARG A 330 -1.74 -7.49 -10.47
N LEU A 331 -0.98 -6.61 -9.84
CA LEU A 331 0.07 -7.08 -8.95
C LEU A 331 -0.53 -7.89 -7.80
N PRO A 332 0.10 -9.00 -7.40
CA PRO A 332 -0.37 -9.74 -6.25
C PRO A 332 -0.22 -8.88 -4.98
N PHE A 333 -1.11 -9.08 -4.01
CA PHE A 333 -0.87 -8.69 -2.60
C PHE A 333 0.58 -9.07 -2.20
N PRO A 334 1.33 -8.34 -1.33
CA PRO A 334 0.92 -7.14 -0.61
C PRO A 334 1.30 -5.88 -1.38
N LEU A 335 1.82 -6.02 -2.60
CA LEU A 335 2.16 -4.85 -3.40
C LEU A 335 0.86 -4.11 -3.74
N ASN A 336 -0.24 -4.86 -3.91
CA ASN A 336 -1.61 -4.37 -3.90
C ASN A 336 -2.25 -4.37 -2.53
#